data_AF-A0A7Y5L9W7-F1
#
_entry.id   AF-A0A7Y5L9W7-F1
#
_cell.length_a   1.000
_cell.length_b   1.000
_cell.length_c   1.000
_cell.angle_alpha   90.00
_cell.angle_beta   90.00
_cell.angle_gamma   90.00
#
_symmetry.space_group_name_H-M   'P 1'
#
loop_
_entity.id
_entity.type
_entity.pdbx_description
1 polymer ?
#
loop_
_entity_poly.entity_id
_entity_poly.type
_entity_poly.pdbx_seq_one_letter_code
_entity_poly.pdbx_strand_id
1 'polypeptide(L)' 'EVMERTKNNGLLIGKGGLHGNVLRIKPPMCLTQSDADFLTDTLDRVLSEVEAA' A
#
# COMPACT_ATOMS: atom_id res chain seq x y z
N GLU A 1 0.48 11.61 -2.21
CA GLU A 1 -0.22 11.08 -1.02
C GLU A 1 0.07 9.62 -0.69
N VAL A 2 -0.66 8.66 -1.27
CA VAL A 2 -0.75 7.28 -0.74
C VAL A 2 0.61 6.57 -0.66
N MET A 3 1.43 6.58 -1.72
CA MET A 3 2.73 5.86 -1.73
C MET A 3 3.71 6.34 -0.65
N GLU A 4 3.85 7.66 -0.47
CA GLU A 4 4.77 8.19 0.55
C GLU A 4 4.25 7.90 1.96
N ARG A 5 2.93 7.98 2.16
CA ARG A 5 2.32 7.62 3.44
C ARG A 5 2.50 6.13 3.75
N THR A 6 2.22 5.21 2.82
CA THR A 6 2.45 3.77 3.06
C THR A 6 3.92 3.49 3.34
N LYS A 7 4.84 4.15 2.62
CA LYS A 7 6.29 4.02 2.84
C LYS A 7 6.71 4.48 4.24
N ASN A 8 6.19 5.61 4.72
CA ASN A 8 6.43 6.10 6.09
C ASN A 8 5.89 5.13 7.16
N ASN A 9 4.89 4.33 6.80
CA ASN A 9 4.32 3.29 7.65
C ASN A 9 4.97 1.91 7.46
N GLY A 10 6.10 1.83 6.76
CA GLY A 10 6.85 0.59 6.58
C GLY A 10 6.34 -0.31 5.45
N LEU A 11 5.34 0.13 4.68
CA LEU A 11 4.79 -0.62 3.55
C LEU A 11 5.27 -0.04 2.22
N LEU A 12 6.10 -0.82 1.51
CA LEU A 12 6.59 -0.47 0.18
C LEU A 12 5.67 -1.02 -0.90
N ILE A 13 5.01 -0.12 -1.64
CA ILE A 13 4.17 -0.46 -2.80
C ILE A 13 4.63 0.31 -4.03
N GLY A 14 4.37 -0.26 -5.21
CA GLY A 14 4.65 0.39 -6.48
C GLY A 14 3.45 1.16 -7.03
N LYS A 15 3.73 2.01 -8.02
CA LYS A 15 2.72 2.65 -8.87
C LYS A 15 2.87 2.14 -10.30
N GLY A 16 1.76 1.94 -10.98
CA GLY A 16 1.72 1.50 -12.38
C GLY A 16 0.45 1.94 -13.10
N GLY A 17 0.18 1.30 -14.25
CA GLY A 17 -0.88 1.71 -15.17
C GLY A 17 -0.45 2.86 -16.08
N LEU A 18 -1.15 3.04 -17.20
CA LEU A 18 -0.83 4.06 -18.22
C LEU A 18 -0.75 5.47 -17.63
N HIS A 19 -1.64 5.77 -16.69
CA HIS A 19 -1.72 7.06 -16.02
C HIS A 19 -0.98 7.09 -14.67
N GLY A 20 -0.30 5.99 -14.31
CA GLY A 20 0.33 5.88 -13.00
C GLY A 20 -0.69 6.00 -11.86
N ASN A 21 -1.89 5.46 -12.02
CA ASN A 21 -2.98 5.54 -11.04
C ASN A 21 -3.32 4.18 -10.41
N VAL A 22 -2.54 3.14 -10.72
CA VAL A 22 -2.77 1.78 -10.20
C VAL A 22 -1.71 1.45 -9.15
N LEU A 23 -2.15 1.09 -7.95
CA LEU A 23 -1.26 0.54 -6.91
C LEU A 23 -0.83 -0.87 -7.30
N ARG A 24 0.48 -1.15 -7.24
CA ARG A 24 1.04 -2.46 -7.56
C ARG A 24 1.52 -3.15 -6.29
N ILE A 25 0.83 -4.22 -5.93
CA ILE A 25 1.21 -5.14 -4.86
C ILE A 25 1.92 -6.32 -5.50
N LYS A 26 3.22 -6.45 -5.26
CA LYS A 26 4.09 -7.51 -5.83
C LYS A 26 5.12 -7.99 -4.81
N PRO A 27 4.70 -8.68 -3.74
CA PRO A 27 5.61 -9.18 -2.73
C PRO A 27 6.43 -10.38 -3.24
N PRO A 28 7.52 -10.75 -2.54
CA PRO A 28 8.17 -12.05 -2.72
C PRO A 28 7.21 -13.22 -2.45
N MET A 29 7.51 -14.39 -3.00
CA MET A 29 6.67 -15.60 -2.86
C MET A 29 6.63 -16.18 -1.43
N CYS A 30 7.42 -15.66 -0.50
CA CYS A 30 7.44 -16.06 0.91
C CYS A 30 6.50 -15.22 1.80
N LEU A 31 5.59 -14.44 1.20
CA LEU A 31 4.58 -13.67 1.93
C LEU A 31 3.74 -14.58 2.83
N THR A 32 3.60 -14.20 4.10
CA THR A 32 2.73 -14.89 5.06
C THR A 32 1.38 -14.20 5.17
N GLN A 33 0.42 -14.84 5.83
CA GLN A 33 -0.88 -14.22 6.11
C GLN A 33 -0.73 -12.97 6.98
N SER A 34 0.16 -12.99 7.98
CA SER A 34 0.44 -11.82 8.82
C SER A 34 0.99 -10.63 8.03
N ASP A 35 1.78 -10.88 6.98
CA ASP A 35 2.27 -9.81 6.10
C ASP A 35 1.13 -9.23 5.26
N ALA A 36 0.18 -10.07 4.82
CA ALA A 36 -0.99 -9.65 4.09
C ALA A 36 -1.93 -8.80 4.97
N ASP A 37 -2.14 -9.21 6.22
CA ASP A 37 -2.94 -8.47 7.20
C ASP A 37 -2.31 -7.08 7.46
N PHE A 38 -0.99 -7.03 7.68
CA PHE A 38 -0.27 -5.76 7.81
C PHE A 38 -0.43 -4.86 6.58
N LEU A 39 -0.35 -5.45 5.38
CA LEU A 39 -0.52 -4.73 4.12
C LEU A 39 -1.92 -4.12 4.01
N THR A 40 -2.97 -4.90 4.31
CA THR A 40 -4.36 -4.44 4.21
C THR A 40 -4.67 -3.39 5.25
N ASP A 41 -4.26 -3.58 6.49
CA ASP A 41 -4.51 -2.63 7.60
C ASP A 41 -3.80 -1.29 7.35
N THR A 42 -2.56 -1.34 6.85
CA THR A 42 -1.81 -0.13 6.52
C THR A 42 -2.44 0.61 5.35
N LEU A 43 -2.90 -0.11 4.32
CA LEU A 43 -3.58 0.50 3.18
C LEU A 43 -4.90 1.13 3.59
N ASP A 44 -5.73 0.43 4.36
CA ASP A 44 -7.04 0.92 4.80
C ASP A 44 -6.92 2.22 5.59
N ARG A 45 -5.99 2.25 6.55
CA ARG A 45 -5.70 3.47 7.31
C ARG A 45 -5.23 4.61 6.43
N VAL A 46 -4.23 4.37 5.56
CA VAL A 46 -3.70 5.44 4.70
C VAL A 46 -4.76 5.96 3.74
N LEU A 47 -5.60 5.08 3.18
CA LEU A 47 -6.68 5.49 2.29
C LEU A 47 -7.74 6.30 3.03
N SER A 48 -8.12 5.89 4.24
CA SER A 48 -9.04 6.64 5.10
C SER A 48 -8.51 8.03 5.46
N GLU A 49 -7.21 8.15 5.78
CA GLU A 49 -6.57 9.43 6.05
C GLU A 49 -6.55 10.36 4.83
N VAL A 50 -6.46 9.80 3.61
CA VAL A 50 -6.46 10.57 2.36
C VAL A 50 -7.87 10.96 1.94
N GLU A 51 -8.87 10.13 2.22
CA GLU A 51 -10.27 10.45 1.98
C GLU A 51 -10.76 11.58 2.90
N ALA A 52 -10.27 11.63 4.14
CA ALA A 52 -10.62 12.66 5.12
C ALA A 52 -9.88 14.00 4.93
N ALA A 53 -8.89 14.08 4.04
CA ALA A 53 -8.03 15.25 3.81
C ALA A 53 -8.45 16.02 2.55
#